data_AF-A0A6P0X2F1-F1
#
_entry.id   AF-A0A6P0X2F1-F1
#
_cell.length_a   1.000
_cell.length_b   1.000
_cell.length_c   1.000
_cell.angle_alpha   90.00
_cell.angle_beta   90.00
_cell.angle_gamma   90.00
#
_symmetry.space_group_name_H-M   'P 1'
#
loop_
_entity.id
_entity.type
_entity.pdbx_description
1 polymer ?
#
loop_
_entity_poly.entity_id
_entity_poly.type
_entity_poly.pdbx_seq_one_letter_code
_entity_poly.pdbx_strand_id
1 'polypeptide(L)'
;METQRLTAALEAAITTGDRPIEHQIFMKLLRQVWQIDWTVAPFDVWTHYIEWDVPYFLRFMSMDTGDEAEEQQLLIDWITSRIQMKRKDTGSGWKQGVMSLITEMCQLRETVRKG
;
A
#
# COMPACT_ATOMS: atom_id res chain seq x y z
N MET A 1 6.65 9.55 16.48
CA MET A 1 8.00 8.97 16.25
C MET A 1 7.92 7.63 15.52
N GLU A 2 7.15 6.67 16.03
CA GLU A 2 7.01 5.34 15.39
C GLU A 2 6.40 5.41 13.98
N THR A 3 5.36 6.22 13.79
CA THR A 3 4.73 6.44 12.48
C THR A 3 5.72 6.97 11.43
N GLN A 4 6.49 8.00 11.75
CA GLN A 4 7.50 8.56 10.82
C GLN A 4 8.60 7.56 10.47
N ARG A 5 9.05 6.73 11.43
CA ARG A 5 10.00 5.65 11.16
C ARG A 5 9.39 4.57 10.26
N LEU A 6 8.13 4.23 10.46
CA LEU A 6 7.41 3.25 9.66
C LEU A 6 7.21 3.74 8.23
N THR A 7 6.78 4.99 8.06
CA THR A 7 6.63 5.65 6.75
C THR A 7 7.97 5.72 6.02
N ALA A 8 9.06 6.10 6.69
CA ALA A 8 10.39 6.15 6.09
C ALA A 8 10.92 4.76 5.70
N ALA A 9 10.70 3.74 6.53
CA ALA A 9 11.09 2.37 6.23
C ALA A 9 10.30 1.79 5.05
N LEU A 10 9.00 2.14 4.97
CA LEU A 10 8.15 1.76 3.84
C LEU A 10 8.59 2.47 2.55
N GLU A 11 8.93 3.76 2.61
CA GLU A 11 9.46 4.51 1.47
C GLU A 11 10.79 3.93 0.95
N ALA A 12 11.67 3.52 1.87
CA ALA A 12 12.89 2.81 1.51
C ALA A 12 12.59 1.46 0.82
N ALA A 13 11.58 0.72 1.28
CA ALA A 13 11.17 -0.54 0.68
C ALA A 13 10.51 -0.36 -0.72
N ILE A 14 9.85 0.77 -0.95
CA ILE A 14 9.28 1.17 -2.25
C ILE A 14 10.41 1.50 -3.23
N THR A 15 11.41 2.30 -2.81
CA THR A 15 12.47 2.82 -3.67
C THR A 15 13.57 1.80 -4.01
N THR A 16 13.77 0.77 -3.18
CA THR A 16 14.87 -0.20 -3.35
C THR A 16 14.53 -1.41 -4.21
N GLY A 17 13.27 -1.62 -4.59
CA GLY A 17 12.84 -2.85 -5.28
C GLY A 17 12.36 -2.62 -6.72
N ASP A 18 12.86 -3.43 -7.65
CA ASP A 18 12.19 -3.65 -8.95
C ASP A 18 10.94 -4.51 -8.71
N ARG A 19 9.87 -3.86 -8.21
CA ARG A 19 8.60 -4.51 -7.86
C ARG A 19 7.58 -4.28 -8.97
N PRO A 20 6.66 -5.23 -9.20
CA PRO A 20 5.50 -5.01 -10.05
C PRO A 20 4.77 -3.72 -9.65
N ILE A 21 4.26 -2.98 -10.64
CA ILE A 21 3.58 -1.69 -10.41
C ILE A 21 2.43 -1.82 -9.42
N GLU A 22 1.73 -2.95 -9.44
CA GLU A 22 0.61 -3.24 -8.55
C GLU A 22 1.06 -3.33 -7.09
N HIS A 23 2.23 -3.91 -6.83
CA HIS A 23 2.82 -3.97 -5.49
C HIS A 23 3.25 -2.58 -5.03
N GLN A 24 3.83 -1.77 -5.93
CA GLN A 24 4.22 -0.41 -5.59
C GLN A 24 3.01 0.46 -5.22
N ILE A 25 1.92 0.36 -5.99
CA ILE A 25 0.67 1.08 -5.70
C ILE A 25 0.10 0.65 -4.36
N PHE A 26 0.03 -0.65 -4.08
CA PHE A 26 -0.42 -1.15 -2.78
C PHE A 26 0.43 -0.59 -1.63
N MET A 27 1.76 -0.62 -1.75
CA MET A 27 2.66 -0.10 -0.71
C MET A 27 2.48 1.40 -0.50
N LYS A 28 2.27 2.18 -1.56
CA LYS A 28 1.98 3.62 -1.46
C LYS A 28 0.63 3.89 -0.78
N LEU A 29 -0.40 3.10 -1.10
CA LEU A 29 -1.71 3.23 -0.42
C LEU A 29 -1.63 2.81 1.05
N LEU A 30 -0.87 1.76 1.36
CA LEU A 30 -0.59 1.33 2.73
C LEU A 30 0.14 2.44 3.51
N ARG A 31 1.05 3.16 2.87
CA ARG A 31 1.73 4.32 3.45
C ARG A 31 0.72 5.38 3.92
N GLN A 32 -0.23 5.74 3.05
CA GLN A 32 -1.27 6.72 3.36
C GLN A 32 -2.13 6.29 4.55
N VAL A 33 -2.51 5.00 4.61
CA VAL A 33 -3.24 4.45 5.76
C VAL A 33 -2.40 4.54 7.03
N TRP A 34 -1.14 4.11 6.99
CA TRP A 34 -0.27 4.05 8.16
C TRP A 34 0.22 5.40 8.65
N GLN A 35 0.25 6.43 7.81
CA GLN A 35 0.49 7.82 8.23
C GLN A 35 -0.55 8.28 9.24
N ILE A 36 -1.80 7.80 9.12
CA ILE A 36 -2.90 8.12 10.02
C ILE A 36 -3.05 7.07 11.13
N ASP A 37 -3.13 5.80 10.75
CA ASP A 37 -3.34 4.68 11.66
C ASP A 37 -2.44 3.50 11.28
N TRP A 38 -1.30 3.43 11.95
CA TRP A 38 -0.32 2.35 11.78
C TRP A 38 -0.80 0.98 12.28
N THR A 39 -1.90 0.93 13.06
CA THR A 39 -2.40 -0.32 13.65
C THR A 39 -3.15 -1.17 12.64
N VAL A 40 -3.68 -0.56 11.58
CA VAL A 40 -4.38 -1.26 10.49
C VAL A 40 -3.47 -2.32 9.87
N ALA A 41 -3.97 -3.55 9.73
CA ALA A 41 -3.17 -4.64 9.18
C ALA A 41 -3.00 -4.48 7.65
N PRO A 42 -1.83 -4.83 7.09
CA PRO A 42 -1.63 -4.82 5.63
C PRO A 42 -2.66 -5.68 4.88
N PHE A 43 -3.15 -6.76 5.50
CA PHE A 43 -4.18 -7.63 4.93
C PHE A 43 -5.55 -6.92 4.79
N ASP A 44 -5.91 -6.07 5.76
CA ASP A 44 -7.17 -5.31 5.70
C ASP A 44 -7.09 -4.28 4.57
N VAL A 45 -5.98 -3.54 4.49
CA VAL A 45 -5.72 -2.59 3.40
C VAL A 45 -5.72 -3.29 2.05
N TRP A 46 -5.13 -4.48 1.97
CA TRP A 46 -5.13 -5.30 0.77
C TRP A 46 -6.55 -5.67 0.33
N THR A 47 -7.42 -6.01 1.27
CA THR A 47 -8.82 -6.35 0.99
C THR A 47 -9.55 -5.17 0.34
N HIS A 48 -9.45 -3.98 0.93
CA HIS A 48 -9.99 -2.74 0.33
C HIS A 48 -9.36 -2.41 -1.04
N TYR A 49 -8.07 -2.70 -1.21
CA TYR A 49 -7.36 -2.52 -2.48
C TYR A 49 -7.90 -3.43 -3.60
N ILE A 50 -8.19 -4.70 -3.33
CA ILE A 50 -8.74 -5.60 -4.36
C ILE A 50 -10.24 -5.41 -4.58
N GLU A 51 -10.96 -4.95 -3.56
CA GLU A 51 -12.39 -4.62 -3.61
C GLU A 51 -12.66 -3.28 -4.32
N TRP A 52 -11.61 -2.51 -4.64
CA TRP A 52 -11.73 -1.18 -5.25
C TRP A 52 -12.51 -0.20 -4.38
N ASP A 53 -12.29 -0.28 -3.06
CA ASP A 53 -12.92 0.60 -2.09
C ASP A 53 -12.23 1.97 -2.07
N VAL A 54 -12.48 2.77 -3.11
CA VAL A 54 -11.95 4.14 -3.23
C VAL A 54 -12.35 5.03 -2.02
N PRO A 55 -13.60 5.00 -1.53
CA PRO A 55 -13.99 5.77 -0.35
C PRO A 55 -13.15 5.46 0.89
N TYR A 56 -12.74 4.20 1.10
CA TYR A 56 -11.86 3.83 2.21
C TYR A 56 -10.54 4.63 2.16
N PHE A 57 -9.84 4.64 1.03
CA PHE A 57 -8.56 5.35 0.90
C PHE A 57 -8.71 6.87 0.93
N LEU A 58 -9.76 7.40 0.28
CA LEU A 58 -10.08 8.83 0.34
C LEU A 58 -10.30 9.32 1.76
N ARG A 59 -10.90 8.49 2.62
CA ARG A 59 -11.08 8.83 4.03
C ARG A 59 -9.74 9.06 4.72
N PHE A 60 -8.76 8.17 4.51
CA PHE A 60 -7.41 8.34 5.10
C PHE A 60 -6.69 9.56 4.54
N MET A 61 -6.69 9.74 3.22
CA MET A 61 -6.09 10.90 2.55
C MET A 61 -6.70 12.22 3.04
N SER A 62 -8.03 12.28 3.23
CA SER A 62 -8.70 13.48 3.75
C SER A 62 -8.36 13.82 5.21
N MET A 63 -7.80 12.86 5.95
CA MET A 63 -7.35 13.05 7.34
C MET A 63 -5.86 13.39 7.42
N ASP A 64 -5.09 13.19 6.34
CA ASP A 64 -3.68 13.53 6.29
C ASP A 64 -3.48 15.01 5.94
N THR A 65 -2.32 15.55 6.31
CA THR A 65 -1.84 16.86 5.84
C THR A 65 -0.79 16.67 4.73
N GLY A 66 -0.97 15.63 3.91
CA GLY A 66 -0.05 15.19 2.87
C GLY A 66 -0.09 16.05 1.61
N ASP A 67 0.60 15.58 0.56
CA ASP A 67 0.56 16.20 -0.76
C ASP A 67 -0.68 15.71 -1.53
N GLU A 68 -1.71 16.54 -1.56
CA GLU A 68 -2.98 16.24 -2.26
C GLU A 68 -2.77 15.89 -3.74
N ALA A 69 -1.76 16.45 -4.41
CA ALA A 69 -1.49 16.17 -5.82
C ALA A 69 -0.88 14.77 -5.99
N GLU A 70 0.04 14.37 -5.10
CA GLU A 70 0.58 13.00 -5.09
C GLU A 70 -0.52 11.97 -4.81
N GLU A 71 -1.41 12.26 -3.85
CA GLU A 71 -2.52 11.40 -3.47
C GLU A 71 -3.54 11.22 -4.62
N GLN A 72 -3.89 12.31 -5.29
CA GLN A 72 -4.75 12.25 -6.48
C GLN A 72 -4.11 11.42 -7.59
N GLN A 73 -2.81 11.61 -7.84
CA GLN A 73 -2.09 10.81 -8.83
C GLN A 73 -2.06 9.33 -8.44
N LEU A 74 -1.85 9.02 -7.16
CA LEU A 74 -1.87 7.64 -6.66
C LEU A 74 -3.24 6.96 -6.88
N LEU A 75 -4.34 7.67 -6.67
CA LEU A 75 -5.68 7.15 -6.98
C LEU A 75 -5.88 6.92 -8.47
N ILE A 76 -5.41 7.84 -9.33
CA ILE A 76 -5.46 7.68 -10.79
C ILE A 76 -4.64 6.46 -11.23
N ASP A 77 -3.43 6.30 -10.70
CA ASP A 77 -2.54 5.19 -10.99
C ASP A 77 -3.17 3.86 -10.57
N TRP A 78 -3.76 3.82 -9.37
CA TRP A 78 -4.48 2.65 -8.88
C TRP A 78 -5.66 2.30 -9.79
N ILE A 79 -6.55 3.26 -10.08
CA ILE A 79 -7.70 3.06 -10.97
C ILE A 79 -7.24 2.57 -12.36
N THR A 80 -6.16 3.14 -12.89
CA THR A 80 -5.62 2.78 -14.20
C THR A 80 -4.99 1.37 -14.20
N SER A 81 -4.31 1.00 -13.11
CA SER A 81 -3.73 -0.34 -12.94
C SER A 81 -4.78 -1.45 -12.96
N ARG A 82 -6.04 -1.15 -12.58
CA ARG A 82 -7.17 -2.09 -12.69
C ARG A 82 -7.31 -2.71 -14.07
N ILE A 83 -7.16 -1.89 -15.11
CA ILE A 83 -7.29 -2.33 -16.50
C ILE A 83 -6.18 -3.31 -16.84
N GLN A 84 -5.00 -3.10 -16.28
CA GLN A 84 -3.84 -3.98 -16.47
C GLN A 84 -3.98 -5.28 -15.65
N MET A 85 -4.53 -5.19 -14.43
CA MET A 85 -4.76 -6.34 -13.55
C MET A 85 -5.84 -7.28 -14.09
N LYS A 86 -6.95 -6.75 -14.60
CA LYS A 86 -7.99 -7.57 -15.26
C LYS A 86 -7.47 -8.33 -16.48
N ARG A 87 -6.41 -7.84 -17.13
CA ARG A 87 -5.75 -8.53 -18.26
C ARG A 87 -4.78 -9.63 -17.79
N LYS A 88 -4.28 -9.55 -16.55
CA LYS A 88 -3.34 -10.51 -15.93
C LYS A 88 -4.03 -11.61 -15.11
N ASP A 89 -5.37 -11.66 -15.11
CA ASP A 89 -6.19 -12.54 -14.27
C ASP A 89 -6.19 -14.02 -14.75
N THR A 90 -5.00 -14.60 -14.92
CA THR A 90 -4.80 -15.95 -15.48
C THR A 90 -3.76 -16.81 -14.73
N GLY A 91 -3.43 -16.54 -13.46
CA GLY A 91 -2.50 -17.44 -12.74
C GLY A 91 -2.40 -17.33 -11.21
N SER A 92 -2.09 -18.46 -10.58
CA SER A 92 -1.83 -18.62 -9.13
C SER A 92 -0.66 -17.79 -8.59
N GLY A 93 0.28 -17.37 -9.45
CA GLY A 93 1.49 -16.64 -9.06
C GLY A 93 1.23 -15.23 -8.50
N TRP A 94 0.17 -14.56 -8.97
CA TRP A 94 -0.23 -13.24 -8.45
C TRP A 94 -0.62 -13.32 -6.97
N LYS A 95 -1.42 -14.32 -6.59
CA LYS A 95 -1.85 -14.52 -5.19
C LYS A 95 -0.67 -14.81 -4.26
N GLN A 96 0.31 -15.59 -4.73
CA GLN A 96 1.52 -15.89 -3.95
C GLN A 96 2.40 -14.66 -3.74
N GLY A 97 2.62 -13.85 -4.78
CA GLY A 97 3.41 -12.61 -4.69
C GLY A 97 2.84 -11.62 -3.68
N VAL A 98 1.50 -11.51 -3.64
CA VAL A 98 0.78 -10.65 -2.70
C VAL A 98 0.90 -11.13 -1.26
N MET A 99 0.73 -12.42 -0.99
CA MET A 99 0.83 -12.93 0.38
C MET A 99 2.26 -12.77 0.94
N SER A 100 3.26 -12.92 0.07
CA SER A 100 4.65 -12.59 0.41
C SER A 100 4.80 -11.11 0.76
N LEU A 101 4.21 -10.21 -0.03
CA LEU A 101 4.25 -8.77 0.21
C LEU A 101 3.56 -8.38 1.53
N ILE A 102 2.39 -8.95 1.82
CA ILE A 102 1.67 -8.72 3.08
C ILE A 102 2.52 -9.16 4.27
N THR A 103 3.16 -10.33 4.18
CA THR A 103 4.05 -10.85 5.23
C THR A 103 5.24 -9.92 5.44
N GLU A 104 5.86 -9.45 4.37
CA GLU A 104 6.95 -8.48 4.40
C GLU A 104 6.52 -7.18 5.11
N MET A 105 5.35 -6.64 4.78
CA MET A 105 4.84 -5.42 5.42
C MET A 105 4.54 -5.63 6.90
N CYS A 106 4.00 -6.80 7.29
CA CYS A 106 3.83 -7.16 8.69
C CYS A 106 5.17 -7.18 9.44
N GLN A 107 6.20 -7.80 8.85
CA GLN A 107 7.55 -7.86 9.43
C GLN A 107 8.20 -6.49 9.53
N LEU A 108 8.03 -5.64 8.51
CA LEU A 108 8.50 -4.26 8.53
C LEU A 108 7.89 -3.49 9.72
N ARG A 109 6.57 -3.59 9.88
CA ARG A 109 5.84 -2.98 11.00
C ARG A 109 6.34 -3.48 12.36
N GLU A 110 6.57 -4.78 12.51
CA GLU A 110 7.10 -5.35 13.74
C GLU A 110 8.54 -4.92 14.04
N THR A 111 9.39 -4.85 13.01
CA THR A 111 10.80 -4.46 13.15
C THR A 111 10.90 -3.01 13.63
N VAL A 112 10.11 -2.10 13.03
CA VAL A 112 10.06 -0.70 13.45
C VAL A 112 9.51 -0.55 14.87
N ARG A 113 8.61 -1.43 15.32
CA ARG A 113 8.07 -1.39 16.69
C ARG A 113 9.06 -1.89 17.74
N LYS A 114 9.95 -2.82 17.39
CA LYS A 114 10.93 -3.42 18.31
C LYS A 114 12.24 -2.61 18.42
N GLY A 115 12.48 -1.63 17.54
CA GLY A 115 13.71 -0.81 17.48
C GLY A 115 13.50 0.69 17.70
#